data_AF-A0A5P8K5D0-F1
#
_entry.id   AF-A0A5P8K5D0-F1
#
_cell.length_a   1.000
_cell.length_b   1.000
_cell.length_c   1.000
_cell.angle_alpha   90.00
_cell.angle_beta   90.00
_cell.angle_gamma   90.00
#
_symmetry.space_group_name_H-M   'P 1'
#
loop_
_entity.id
_entity.type
_entity.pdbx_description
1 polymer ?
#
loop_
_entity_poly.entity_id
_entity_poly.type
_entity_poly.pdbx_seq_one_letter_code
_entity_poly.pdbx_strand_id
1 'polypeptide(L)'
;MTEIAISAARSQLGDLVRRAAHGRETIALTDHGHVAALLVSPQVIEDLEDALAVADYQRRKAEGTLEPGIPMAEVRRRLGLEQQ
;
A
#
# COMPACT_ATOMS: atom_id res chain seq x y z
N MET A 1 6.80 -8.20 12.95
CA MET A 1 7.52 -8.66 11.74
C MET A 1 8.25 -9.92 12.11
N THR A 2 8.09 -10.98 11.32
CA THR A 2 8.73 -12.28 11.55
C THR A 2 9.82 -12.50 10.52
N GLU A 3 10.96 -13.06 10.90
CA GLU A 3 12.07 -13.34 9.99
C GLU A 3 12.22 -14.83 9.76
N ILE A 4 12.47 -15.23 8.51
CA ILE A 4 12.71 -16.62 8.14
C ILE A 4 13.70 -16.74 6.99
N ALA A 5 14.67 -17.65 7.12
CA ALA A 5 15.60 -17.96 6.03
C ALA A 5 14.85 -18.53 4.82
N ILE A 6 15.23 -18.12 3.61
CA ILE A 6 14.56 -18.50 2.37
C ILE A 6 14.56 -20.02 2.16
N SER A 7 15.61 -20.71 2.63
CA SER A 7 15.73 -22.16 2.64
C SER A 7 14.65 -22.83 3.50
N ALA A 8 14.34 -22.27 4.67
CA ALA A 8 13.29 -22.75 5.56
C ALA A 8 11.89 -22.32 5.10
N ALA A 9 11.76 -21.17 4.44
CA ALA A 9 10.49 -20.69 3.90
C ALA A 9 9.95 -21.58 2.76
N ARG A 10 10.85 -22.18 1.97
CA ARG A 10 10.51 -23.01 0.80
C ARG A 10 9.51 -24.12 1.12
N SER A 11 9.65 -24.81 2.25
CA SER A 11 8.77 -25.94 2.62
C SER A 11 7.41 -25.51 3.16
N GLN A 12 7.22 -24.22 3.49
CA GLN A 12 6.03 -23.71 4.19
C GLN A 12 5.43 -22.47 3.52
N LEU A 13 5.80 -22.20 2.26
CA LEU A 13 5.40 -20.98 1.55
C LEU A 13 3.88 -20.76 1.57
N GLY A 14 3.08 -21.82 1.40
CA GLY A 14 1.62 -21.71 1.43
C GLY A 14 1.07 -21.25 2.78
N ASP A 15 1.70 -21.62 3.90
CA ASP A 15 1.30 -21.16 5.23
C ASP A 15 1.71 -19.69 5.46
N LEU A 16 2.93 -19.33 5.09
CA LEU A 16 3.43 -17.96 5.16
C LEU A 16 2.55 -17.00 4.35
N VAL A 17 2.11 -17.41 3.16
CA VAL A 17 1.19 -16.61 2.33
C VAL A 17 -0.17 -16.44 3.01
N ARG A 18 -0.75 -17.48 3.62
CA ARG A 18 -2.02 -17.36 4.36
C ARG A 18 -1.89 -16.44 5.57
N ARG A 19 -0.78 -16.53 6.30
CA ARG A 19 -0.47 -15.65 7.43
C ARG A 19 -0.33 -14.20 7.01
N ALA A 20 0.38 -13.94 5.91
CA ALA A 20 0.46 -12.60 5.35
C ALA A 20 -0.92 -12.10 4.91
N ALA A 21 -1.63 -12.87 4.08
CA ALA A 21 -2.91 -12.47 3.49
C ALA A 21 -4.02 -12.21 4.52
N HIS A 22 -4.15 -13.04 5.56
CA HIS A 22 -5.25 -12.94 6.52
C HIS A 22 -4.85 -12.29 7.85
N GLY A 23 -3.62 -12.53 8.31
CA GLY A 23 -3.12 -11.99 9.57
C GLY A 23 -2.51 -10.60 9.44
N ARG A 24 -2.37 -10.08 8.20
CA ARG A 24 -1.60 -8.85 7.89
C ARG A 24 -0.18 -8.90 8.44
N GLU A 25 0.38 -10.10 8.57
CA GLU A 25 1.72 -10.29 9.10
C GLU A 25 2.75 -9.98 8.01
N THR A 26 3.67 -9.05 8.28
CA THR A 26 4.86 -8.85 7.43
C THR A 26 5.92 -9.88 7.80
N ILE A 27 6.33 -10.68 6.81
CA ILE A 27 7.33 -11.72 6.96
C ILE A 27 8.55 -11.36 6.12
N ALA A 28 9.69 -11.22 6.76
CA ALA A 28 10.98 -10.99 6.12
C ALA A 28 11.64 -12.31 5.75
N LEU A 29 11.89 -12.48 4.45
CA LEU A 29 12.66 -13.58 3.90
C LEU A 29 14.13 -13.19 3.92
N THR A 30 14.95 -13.98 4.60
CA THR A 30 16.39 -13.72 4.70
C THR A 30 17.21 -14.67 3.84
N ASP A 31 18.29 -14.16 3.28
CA ASP A 31 19.35 -14.94 2.64
C ASP A 31 20.69 -14.59 3.28
N HIS A 32 21.43 -15.61 3.71
CA HIS A 32 22.68 -15.44 4.46
C HIS A 32 22.62 -14.45 5.64
N GLY A 33 21.47 -14.36 6.32
CA GLY A 33 21.26 -13.46 7.47
C GLY A 33 20.85 -12.03 7.12
N HIS A 34 20.70 -11.72 5.83
CA HIS A 34 20.23 -10.42 5.35
C HIS A 34 18.80 -10.52 4.82
N VAL A 35 17.97 -9.50 5.06
CA VAL A 35 16.63 -9.44 4.48
C VAL A 35 16.75 -9.28 2.96
N ALA A 36 16.27 -10.28 2.23
CA ALA A 36 16.28 -10.31 0.77
C ALA A 36 14.93 -9.89 0.18
N ALA A 37 13.82 -10.19 0.87
CA ALA A 37 12.48 -9.83 0.44
C ALA A 37 11.50 -9.75 1.62
N LEU A 38 10.36 -9.07 1.39
CA LEU A 38 9.24 -9.05 2.32
C LEU A 38 8.03 -9.72 1.65
N LEU A 39 7.38 -10.61 2.39
CA LEU A 39 6.04 -11.08 2.09
C LEU A 39 5.06 -10.27 2.93
N VAL A 40 4.19 -9.54 2.25
CA VAL A 40 3.20 -8.62 2.84
C VAL A 40 1.83 -8.92 2.26
N SER A 41 0.76 -8.58 2.99
CA SER A 41 -0.57 -8.57 2.39
C SER A 41 -0.68 -7.45 1.36
N PRO A 42 -1.49 -7.62 0.30
CA PRO A 42 -1.80 -6.54 -0.64
C PRO A 42 -2.31 -5.28 0.06
N GLN A 43 -3.14 -5.46 1.09
CA GLN A 43 -3.72 -4.36 1.86
C GLN A 43 -2.67 -3.47 2.55
N VAL A 44 -1.54 -4.03 3.01
CA VAL A 44 -0.46 -3.20 3.58
C VAL A 44 0.14 -2.28 2.52
N ILE A 45 0.23 -2.72 1.27
CA ILE A 45 0.71 -1.87 0.17
C ILE A 45 -0.33 -0.81 -0.17
N GLU A 46 -1.61 -1.18 -0.25
CA GLU A 46 -2.73 -0.23 -0.47
C GLU A 46 -2.74 0.88 0.60
N ASP A 47 -2.61 0.51 1.87
CA ASP A 47 -2.57 1.46 2.99
C ASP A 47 -1.36 2.41 2.89
N LEU A 48 -0.20 1.91 2.43
CA LEU A 48 1.01 2.72 2.21
C LEU A 48 0.85 3.69 1.03
N GLU A 49 0.21 3.24 -0.06
CA GLU A 49 -0.08 4.07 -1.22
C GLU A 49 -1.05 5.21 -0.87
N ASP A 50 -2.11 4.91 -0.10
CA ASP A 50 -3.05 5.90 0.41
C ASP A 50 -2.36 6.93 1.32
N ALA A 51 -1.53 6.47 2.25
CA ALA A 51 -0.77 7.36 3.13
C ALA A 51 0.20 8.26 2.34
N LEU A 52 0.86 7.72 1.32
CA LEU A 52 1.74 8.48 0.43
C LEU A 52 0.97 9.54 -0.36
N ALA A 53 -0.21 9.20 -0.90
CA ALA A 53 -1.05 10.14 -1.63
C ALA A 53 -1.49 11.31 -0.74
N VAL A 54 -1.89 11.03 0.50
CA VAL A 54 -2.24 12.08 1.48
C VAL A 54 -1.02 12.94 1.81
N ALA A 55 0.14 12.32 2.04
CA ALA A 55 1.37 13.05 2.37
C ALA A 55 1.79 13.99 1.22
N ASP A 56 1.77 13.53 -0.03
CA ASP A 56 2.12 14.37 -1.18
C ASP A 56 1.10 15.51 -1.36
N TYR A 57 -0.19 15.26 -1.18
CA TYR A 57 -1.21 16.31 -1.19
C TYR A 57 -0.92 17.41 -0.16
N GLN A 58 -0.63 17.02 1.10
CA GLN A 58 -0.33 17.98 2.16
C GLN A 58 0.96 18.76 1.87
N ARG A 59 1.99 18.08 1.34
CA ARG A 59 3.24 18.70 0.92
C ARG A 59 3.01 19.77 -0.15
N ARG A 60 2.33 19.42 -1.24
CA ARG A 60 2.01 20.36 -2.34
C ARG A 60 1.17 21.54 -1.86
N LYS A 61 0.23 21.30 -0.94
CA LYS A 61 -0.58 22.36 -0.33
C LYS A 61 0.28 23.33 0.49
N ALA A 62 1.20 22.81 1.31
CA ALA A 62 2.09 23.63 2.12
C ALA A 62 3.09 24.43 1.26
N GLU A 63 3.58 23.83 0.16
CA GLU A 63 4.47 24.48 -0.80
C GLU A 63 3.76 25.46 -1.74
N GLY A 64 2.42 25.49 -1.74
CA GLY A 64 1.63 26.33 -2.65
C GLY A 64 1.66 25.88 -4.12
N THR A 65 2.09 24.64 -4.38
CA THR A 65 2.16 24.03 -5.73
C THR A 65 0.94 23.16 -6.05
N LEU A 66 -0.10 23.25 -5.22
CA LEU A 66 -1.35 22.56 -5.45
C LEU A 66 -2.16 23.32 -6.49
N GLU A 67 -2.55 22.62 -7.56
CA GLU A 67 -3.42 23.21 -8.58
C GLU A 67 -4.82 23.48 -7.98
N PRO A 68 -5.54 24.50 -8.48
CA PRO A 68 -6.92 24.73 -8.06
C PRO A 68 -7.78 23.49 -8.28
N GLY A 69 -8.48 23.05 -7.23
CA GLY A 69 -9.43 21.96 -7.34
C GLY A 69 -10.63 22.32 -8.21
N ILE A 70 -11.25 21.30 -8.81
CA ILE A 70 -12.50 21.46 -9.55
C ILE A 70 -13.68 21.37 -8.57
N PRO A 71 -14.59 22.36 -8.50
CA PRO A 71 -15.78 22.27 -7.67
C PRO A 71 -16.62 21.02 -7.98
N MET A 72 -17.22 20.40 -6.96
CA MET A 72 -17.99 19.16 -7.16
C MET A 72 -19.14 19.31 -8.17
N ALA A 73 -19.78 20.49 -8.24
CA ALA A 73 -20.80 20.78 -9.25
C ALA A 73 -20.26 20.69 -10.69
N GLU A 74 -19.04 21.19 -10.93
CA GLU A 74 -18.36 21.11 -12.21
C GLU A 74 -17.98 19.66 -12.56
N VAL A 75 -17.52 18.88 -11.58
CA VAL A 75 -17.23 17.44 -11.75
C VAL A 75 -18.51 16.69 -12.15
N ARG A 76 -19.63 16.92 -11.45
CA ARG A 76 -20.92 16.30 -11.75
C ARG A 76 -21.39 16.63 -13.17
N ARG A 77 -21.26 17.89 -13.59
CA ARG A 77 -21.59 18.30 -14.97
C ARG A 77 -20.76 17.56 -16.01
N ARG A 78 -19.44 17.47 -15.82
CA ARG A 78 -18.54 16.80 -16.77
C ARG A 78 -18.78 15.29 -16.88
N LEU A 79 -19.25 14.66 -15.80
CA LEU A 79 -19.53 13.23 -15.74
C LEU A 79 -21.00 12.88 -16.03
N GLY A 80 -21.87 13.87 -16.28
CA GLY A 80 -23.31 13.64 -16.53
C GLY A 80 -24.10 13.22 -15.28
N LEU A 81 -23.62 13.56 -14.08
CA LEU A 81 -24.18 13.16 -12.79
C LEU A 81 -25.06 14.26 -12.14
N GLU A 82 -25.63 15.17 -12.93
CA GLU A 82 -26.38 16.32 -12.41
C GLU A 82 -27.79 15.97 -11.90
N GLN A 83 -28.29 14.76 -12.19
CA GLN A 83 -29.68 14.35 -11.92
C GLN A 83 -29.82 13.16 -10.93
N GLN A 84 -28.78 12.84 -10.16
CA GLN A 84 -28.85 11.84 -9.07
C GLN A 84 -28.85 12.49 -7.69
#